data_AF-A0A6N7JHT3-F1
#
_entry.id   AF-A0A6N7JHT3-F1
#
_cell.length_a   1.000
_cell.length_b   1.000
_cell.length_c   1.000
_cell.angle_alpha   90.00
_cell.angle_beta   90.00
_cell.angle_gamma   90.00
#
_symmetry.space_group_name_H-M   'P 1'
#
loop_
_entity.id
_entity.type
_entity.pdbx_description
1 polymer ?
#
loop_
_entity_poly.entity_id
_entity_poly.type
_entity_poly.pdbx_seq_one_letter_code
_entity_poly.pdbx_strand_id
1 'polypeptide(L)' 'MAGDGDCCRPAVTRAYREMRASGAPEPYCLDAAMAVYRWYHPESSPPDAAGIVSFWIADGRRH' A
#
# COMPACT_ATOMS: atom_id res chain seq x y z
N MET A 1 -5.06 -17.07 -16.75
CA MET A 1 -5.69 -16.98 -15.41
C MET A 1 -5.01 -15.84 -14.69
N ALA A 2 -5.73 -14.75 -14.44
CA ALA A 2 -5.18 -13.58 -13.74
C ALA A 2 -4.97 -13.95 -12.28
N GLY A 3 -3.73 -13.81 -11.79
CA GLY A 3 -3.36 -14.12 -10.42
C GLY A 3 -4.00 -13.13 -9.46
N ASP A 4 -5.04 -13.56 -8.77
CA ASP A 4 -5.82 -12.76 -7.81
C ASP A 4 -5.04 -12.42 -6.52
N GLY A 5 -3.81 -12.91 -6.37
CA GLY A 5 -2.92 -12.61 -5.24
C GLY A 5 -2.00 -11.39 -5.43
N ASP A 6 -1.86 -10.85 -6.64
CA ASP A 6 -0.89 -9.78 -6.95
C ASP A 6 -1.55 -8.41 -7.23
N CYS A 7 -2.88 -8.31 -7.19
CA CYS A 7 -3.60 -7.08 -7.56
C CYS A 7 -3.55 -5.99 -6.46
N CYS A 8 -3.39 -6.37 -5.19
CA CYS A 8 -3.38 -5.42 -4.07
C CYS A 8 -2.08 -4.62 -3.98
N ARG A 9 -0.92 -5.23 -4.27
CA ARG A 9 0.39 -4.56 -4.26
C ARG A 9 0.46 -3.33 -5.17
N PRO A 10 0.17 -3.41 -6.49
CA PRO A 10 0.21 -2.25 -7.37
C PRO A 10 -0.85 -1.20 -7.00
N ALA A 11 -2.02 -1.61 -6.50
CA ALA A 11 -3.07 -0.68 -6.05
C ALA A 11 -2.63 0.14 -4.82
N VAL A 12 -2.04 -0.52 -3.82
CA VAL A 12 -1.52 0.10 -2.60
C VAL A 12 -0.32 1.00 -2.91
N THR A 13 0.64 0.53 -3.71
CA THR A 13 1.80 1.35 -4.10
C THR A 13 1.38 2.56 -4.93
N ARG A 14 0.37 2.42 -5.80
CA ARG A 14 -0.18 3.54 -6.57
C ARG A 14 -0.81 4.59 -5.66
N ALA A 15 -1.67 4.19 -4.72
CA ALA A 15 -2.30 5.12 -3.77
C ALA A 15 -1.26 5.91 -2.96
N TYR A 16 -0.21 5.23 -2.48
CA TYR A 16 0.92 5.88 -1.81
C TYR A 16 1.62 6.92 -2.71
N ARG A 17 1.91 6.56 -3.98
CA ARG A 17 2.58 7.44 -4.94
C ARG A 17 1.73 8.64 -5.33
N GLU A 18 0.44 8.45 -5.54
CA GLU A 18 -0.50 9.53 -5.88
C GLU A 18 -0.62 10.52 -4.71
N MET A 19 -0.72 10.04 -3.47
CA MET A 19 -0.69 10.89 -2.27
C MET A 19 0.63 11.65 -2.13
N ARG A 20 1.77 10.98 -2.36
CA ARG A 20 3.09 11.60 -2.32
C ARG A 20 3.27 12.64 -3.42
N ALA A 21 2.75 12.38 -4.63
CA ALA A 21 2.75 13.32 -5.75
C ALA A 21 1.88 14.55 -5.47
N SER A 22 0.81 14.40 -4.68
CA SER A 22 -0.01 15.50 -4.19
C SER A 22 0.67 16.35 -3.11
N GLY A 23 1.88 15.98 -2.65
CA GLY A 23 2.60 16.66 -1.58
C GLY A 23 2.13 16.30 -0.17
N ALA A 24 1.36 15.21 -0.03
CA ALA A 24 0.93 14.75 1.29
C ALA A 24 2.14 14.26 2.12
N PRO A 25 2.13 14.44 3.45
CA PRO A 25 3.15 13.89 4.32
C PRO A 25 3.16 12.35 4.25
N GLU A 26 4.33 11.75 4.44
CA GLU A 26 4.52 10.30 4.42
C GLU A 26 3.52 9.51 5.31
N PRO A 27 3.18 9.94 6.54
CA PRO A 27 2.15 9.25 7.34
C PRO A 27 0.76 9.24 6.68
N TYR A 28 0.36 10.30 5.98
CA TYR A 28 -0.92 10.34 5.24
C TYR A 28 -0.88 9.47 3.98
N CYS A 29 0.28 9.38 3.33
CA CYS A 29 0.45 8.49 2.19
C CYS A 29 0.34 7.02 2.60
N LEU A 30 0.90 6.67 3.76
CA LEU A 30 0.80 5.33 4.35
C LEU A 30 -0.64 5.01 4.77
N ASP A 31 -1.35 5.95 5.37
CA ASP A 31 -2.74 5.77 5.78
C ASP A 31 -3.65 5.46 4.57
N ALA A 32 -3.50 6.20 3.48
CA ALA A 32 -4.23 5.93 2.24
C ALA A 32 -3.90 4.54 1.65
N ALA A 33 -2.62 4.17 1.64
CA ALA A 33 -2.17 2.86 1.17
C ALA A 33 -2.74 1.71 2.04
N MET A 34 -2.78 1.91 3.36
CA MET A 34 -3.41 0.98 4.30
C MET A 34 -4.92 0.87 4.10
N ALA A 35 -5.61 1.97 3.81
CA ALA A 35 -7.04 1.97 3.53
C ALA A 35 -7.35 1.10 2.31
N VAL A 36 -6.56 1.21 1.25
CA VAL A 36 -6.66 0.34 0.07
C VAL A 36 -6.36 -1.11 0.45
N TYR A 37 -5.28 -1.38 1.19
CA TYR A 37 -4.94 -2.74 1.62
C TYR A 37 -6.07 -3.41 2.43
N ARG A 38 -6.67 -2.67 3.36
CA ARG A 38 -7.82 -3.12 4.17
C ARG A 38 -9.07 -3.38 3.34
N TRP A 39 -9.26 -2.64 2.25
CA TRP A 39 -10.40 -2.86 1.36
C TRP A 39 -10.29 -4.20 0.64
N TYR A 40 -9.08 -4.61 0.26
CA TYR A 40 -8.82 -5.93 -0.31
C TYR A 40 -8.74 -7.05 0.75
N HIS A 41 -8.23 -6.73 1.95
CA HIS A 41 -8.05 -7.69 3.04
C HIS A 41 -8.69 -7.16 4.34
N PRO A 42 -10.03 -7.22 4.47
CA PRO A 42 -10.72 -6.78 5.68
C PRO A 42 -10.39 -7.67 6.90
N GLU A 43 -9.96 -8.91 6.66
CA GLU A 43 -9.53 -9.86 7.70
C GLU A 43 -8.09 -9.64 8.19
N SER A 44 -7.29 -8.83 7.48
CA SER A 44 -5.90 -8.57 7.87
C SER A 44 -5.81 -7.58 9.03
N SER A 45 -5.00 -7.92 10.03
CA SER A 45 -4.79 -7.08 11.20
C SER A 45 -3.98 -5.81 10.86
N PRO A 46 -4.33 -4.64 11.45
CA PRO A 46 -3.62 -3.37 11.20
C PRO A 46 -2.08 -3.41 11.34
N PRO A 47 -1.48 -4.06 12.37
CA PRO A 47 -0.03 -4.10 12.49
C PRO A 47 0.64 -4.88 11.35
N ASP A 48 -0.03 -5.90 10.81
CA ASP A 48 0.48 -6.72 9.71
C ASP A 48 0.42 -5.96 8.38
N ALA A 49 -0.70 -5.27 8.13
CA ALA A 49 -0.87 -4.37 6.99
C ALA A 49 0.22 -3.29 6.94
N ALA A 50 0.54 -2.67 8.08
CA ALA A 50 1.59 -1.63 8.15
C ALA A 50 2.95 -2.14 7.69
N GLY A 51 3.34 -3.33 8.17
CA GLY A 51 4.61 -3.96 7.82
C GLY A 51 4.67 -4.31 6.35
N ILE A 52 3.59 -4.91 5.82
CA ILE A 52 3.49 -5.31 4.41
C ILE A 52 3.53 -4.10 3.47
N VAL A 53 2.73 -3.06 3.75
CA VAL A 53 2.68 -1.84 2.94
C VAL A 53 4.04 -1.11 2.98
N SER A 54 4.66 -1.00 4.15
CA SER A 54 5.99 -0.39 4.29
C SER A 54 7.06 -1.18 3.53
N PHE A 55 7.00 -2.52 3.59
CA PHE A 55 7.88 -3.39 2.82
C PHE A 55 7.70 -3.19 1.32
N TRP A 56 6.48 -3.12 0.82
CA TRP A 56 6.23 -2.89 -0.62
C TRP A 56 6.70 -1.52 -1.10
N ILE A 57 6.51 -0.47 -0.29
CA ILE A 57 7.01 0.88 -0.59
C ILE A 57 8.54 0.91 -0.57
N ALA A 58 9.18 0.23 0.38
CA ALA A 58 10.63 0.14 0.47
C ALA A 58 11.23 -0.70 -0.67
N ASP A 59 10.60 -1.80 -1.04
CA ASP A 59 11.03 -2.68 -2.14
C ASP A 59 10.89 -1.98 -3.50
N GLY A 60 9.79 -1.24 -3.73
CA GLY A 60 9.61 -0.42 -4.94
C GLY A 60 10.52 0.81 -5.04
N ARG A 61 11.28 1.14 -3.98
CA ARG A 61 12.33 2.17 -3.98
C ARG A 61 13.72 1.63 -4.31
N ARG A 62 13.87 0.30 -4.49
CA ARG A 62 15.13 -0.28 -4.96
C ARG A 62 15.28 0.02 -6.46
N HIS A 63 16.27 0.87 -6.71
CA HIS A 63 16.72 1.44 -7.99
C HIS A 63 16.78 0.47 -9.17
#